data_AF-A0A7J4E3A5-F1
#
_entry.id   AF-A0A7J4E3A5-F1
#
_cell.length_a   1.000
_cell.length_b   1.000
_cell.length_c   1.000
_cell.angle_alpha   90.00
_cell.angle_beta   90.00
_cell.angle_gamma   90.00
#
_symmetry.space_group_name_H-M   'P 1'
#
loop_
_entity.id
_entity.type
_entity.pdbx_description
1 polymer ?
#
loop_
_entity_poly.entity_id
_entity_poly.type
_entity_poly.pdbx_seq_one_letter_code
_entity_poly.pdbx_strand_id
1 'polypeptide(L)'
;NDLKGEHEPLFMEEVIAGRPIFSLPSTFYGFRLRYGRSRNTGLASVGVHPAAMKVLKGFVATGTQLRLEKPGKAGVAVPVETIEGPVVKLRDGSVVKVETPELAEKVADKIEEILFLGDVLVGFGEFVENNTPLSPPGFVEEWWREHLRLSLSIKGLPNEGELGIAKERLLSFLNEPLKVKPTPQEALTLSRRLGVPLHPRYTYFWEAISLGELKHLRASLSNAKKEFNGAFAVKLSLPYDEKVKKTLEKLCVPHLVIDGAIAVDEDAPILWACLNPNAPVNELRNISAREAVEKISGFRILPKGGSFVGARMGRPEKAKRREMKPLVHCLFPLSLFGGPQRNLMEAAERNEAISIEVANRKCPSCRETVIYPVCPKCGSRSIVKKSCPSCGRSLNSNQNFCPTCGREAALYRKLTINIKEVVKAACDRLGVAPPNLVKCVKGLSNEGRIPEPIEKGILRAEHGLSVFKDGTTRFDATNAPLSHFKPSEIRAAVERNMNR
;
A
#
# COMPACT_ATOMS: atom_id res chain seq x y z
N ASN A 1 27.83 8.90 31.40
CA ASN A 1 28.14 10.16 30.69
C ASN A 1 28.46 9.86 29.23
N ASP A 2 27.54 9.22 28.49
CA ASP A 2 27.61 9.08 27.02
C ASP A 2 26.19 8.98 26.43
N LEU A 3 25.35 9.95 26.80
CA LEU A 3 24.04 10.21 26.18
C LEU A 3 24.12 11.56 25.48
N LYS A 4 24.88 11.65 24.39
CA LYS A 4 24.82 12.76 23.44
C LYS A 4 25.08 12.24 22.03
N GLY A 5 23.99 11.89 21.36
CA GLY A 5 23.98 11.47 19.97
C GLY A 5 22.66 10.83 19.53
N GLU A 6 21.52 11.26 20.07
CA GLU A 6 20.23 10.91 19.45
C GLU A 6 20.11 11.74 18.17
N HIS A 7 20.56 11.17 17.05
CA HIS A 7 20.11 11.60 15.75
C HIS A 7 18.57 11.52 15.76
N GLU A 8 17.88 12.64 15.52
CA GLU A 8 16.47 12.59 15.17
C GLU A 8 16.32 11.51 14.08
N PRO A 9 15.41 10.53 14.25
CA PRO A 9 15.28 9.49 13.27
C PRO A 9 14.91 10.16 11.95
N LEU A 10 15.73 10.00 10.90
CA LEU A 10 15.53 10.46 9.51
C LEU A 10 14.08 10.33 9.00
N PHE A 11 13.34 9.39 9.59
CA PHE A 11 11.90 9.21 9.46
C PHE A 11 11.07 10.49 9.73
N MET A 12 11.41 11.33 10.72
CA MET A 12 10.62 12.48 11.19
C MET A 12 10.96 13.83 10.53
N GLU A 13 12.09 13.95 9.83
CA GLU A 13 12.63 15.25 9.34
C GLU A 13 11.75 15.98 8.31
N GLU A 14 10.69 15.35 7.78
CA GLU A 14 9.81 15.97 6.77
C GLU A 14 8.35 15.49 6.91
N VAL A 15 7.61 16.08 7.84
CA VAL A 15 6.16 15.86 7.96
C VAL A 15 5.43 16.91 7.12
N ILE A 16 4.93 16.49 5.96
CA ILE A 16 4.15 17.34 5.06
C ILE A 16 2.68 17.32 5.52
N ALA A 17 2.02 18.48 5.52
CA ALA A 17 0.58 18.57 5.80
C ALA A 17 -0.23 17.56 4.96
N GLY A 18 -1.17 16.86 5.60
CA GLY A 18 -1.97 15.81 4.97
C GLY A 18 -1.31 14.42 4.92
N ARG A 19 -0.11 14.25 5.48
CA ARG A 19 0.55 12.95 5.63
C ARG A 19 0.63 12.55 7.11
N PRO A 20 -0.31 11.73 7.61
CA PRO A 20 -0.34 11.36 9.01
C PRO A 20 0.88 10.50 9.39
N ILE A 21 1.23 10.61 10.67
CA ILE A 21 2.13 9.70 11.36
C ILE A 21 1.24 8.65 12.01
N PHE A 22 1.50 7.37 11.73
CA PHE A 22 0.71 6.27 12.28
C PHE A 22 1.29 5.79 13.60
N SER A 23 2.61 5.65 13.66
CA SER A 23 3.34 5.27 14.87
C SER A 23 4.68 6.00 14.95
N LEU A 24 5.05 6.40 16.16
CA LEU A 24 6.38 6.90 16.45
C LEU A 24 7.42 5.75 16.45
N PRO A 25 8.71 6.07 16.26
CA PRO A 25 9.79 5.08 16.24
C PRO A 25 9.78 4.18 17.46
N SER A 26 9.90 2.86 17.24
CA SER A 26 9.96 1.80 18.25
C SER A 26 8.90 1.88 19.35
N THR A 27 7.77 2.55 19.09
CA THR A 27 6.71 2.77 20.07
C THR A 27 5.87 1.50 20.21
N PHE A 28 5.77 1.02 21.44
CA PHE A 28 4.94 -0.13 21.79
C PHE A 28 3.48 0.16 21.38
N TYR A 29 2.78 -0.86 20.86
CA TYR A 29 1.46 -0.76 20.22
C TYR A 29 1.37 -0.09 18.85
N GLY A 30 2.50 0.38 18.30
CA GLY A 30 2.59 0.75 16.89
C GLY A 30 2.41 -0.46 15.96
N PHE A 31 2.94 -0.39 14.74
CA PHE A 31 2.97 -1.58 13.90
C PHE A 31 3.95 -2.61 14.47
N ARG A 32 3.46 -3.79 14.83
CA ARG A 32 4.31 -4.89 15.29
C ARG A 32 5.01 -5.52 14.10
N LEU A 33 6.33 -5.66 14.18
CA LEU A 33 7.11 -6.32 13.14
C LEU A 33 6.78 -7.82 13.11
N ARG A 34 6.32 -8.29 11.95
CA ARG A 34 6.21 -9.71 11.63
C ARG A 34 7.08 -10.03 10.44
N TYR A 35 8.03 -10.94 10.61
CA TYR A 35 8.80 -11.43 9.47
C TYR A 35 7.96 -12.34 8.61
N GLY A 36 7.99 -12.12 7.30
CA GLY A 36 7.42 -13.04 6.34
C GLY A 36 7.23 -12.42 4.97
N ARG A 37 6.85 -13.26 4.02
CA ARG A 37 6.58 -12.85 2.64
C ARG A 37 5.29 -13.50 2.18
N SER A 38 4.24 -12.71 2.07
CA SER A 38 3.03 -13.04 1.34
C SER A 38 3.27 -12.94 -0.17
N ARG A 39 2.36 -13.56 -0.95
CA ARG A 39 2.39 -13.59 -2.43
C ARG A 39 2.48 -12.21 -3.08
N ASN A 40 1.96 -11.17 -2.42
CA ASN A 40 1.93 -9.78 -2.89
C ASN A 40 2.95 -8.87 -2.18
N THR A 41 3.88 -9.43 -1.40
CA THR A 41 4.91 -8.69 -0.67
C THR A 41 6.35 -9.01 -1.14
N GLY A 42 7.34 -8.23 -0.69
CA GLY A 42 8.75 -8.26 -1.12
C GLY A 42 9.09 -7.10 -2.06
N LEU A 43 10.35 -6.94 -2.49
CA LEU A 43 10.76 -5.82 -3.37
C LEU A 43 10.28 -4.45 -2.83
N ALA A 44 10.59 -4.16 -1.56
CA ALA A 44 10.15 -2.97 -0.84
C ALA A 44 8.62 -2.82 -0.74
N SER A 45 7.86 -3.92 -0.68
CA SER A 45 6.44 -3.89 -0.30
C SER A 45 6.21 -4.59 1.02
N VAL A 46 5.33 -3.99 1.83
CA VAL A 46 5.02 -4.41 3.19
C VAL A 46 3.55 -4.77 3.33
N GLY A 47 3.27 -5.85 4.04
CA GLY A 47 1.92 -6.31 4.28
C GLY A 47 1.29 -5.57 5.45
N VAL A 48 0.07 -5.08 5.28
CA VAL A 48 -0.73 -4.48 6.35
C VAL A 48 -2.11 -5.12 6.34
N HIS A 49 -2.66 -5.34 7.53
CA HIS A 49 -4.00 -5.92 7.65
C HIS A 49 -5.05 -4.94 7.08
N PRO A 50 -6.00 -5.36 6.22
CA PRO A 50 -6.94 -4.43 5.61
C PRO A 50 -7.89 -3.77 6.63
N ALA A 51 -8.17 -4.41 7.77
CA ALA A 51 -8.88 -3.75 8.87
C ALA A 51 -8.10 -2.55 9.43
N ALA A 52 -6.77 -2.64 9.53
CA ALA A 52 -5.93 -1.51 9.94
C ALA A 52 -6.00 -0.36 8.93
N MET A 53 -6.00 -0.66 7.63
CA MET A 53 -6.20 0.33 6.57
C MET A 53 -7.52 1.12 6.74
N LYS A 54 -8.61 0.41 7.11
CA LYS A 54 -9.93 1.01 7.35
C LYS A 54 -9.98 1.82 8.65
N VAL A 55 -9.44 1.28 9.74
CA VAL A 55 -9.31 1.97 11.03
C VAL A 55 -8.51 3.27 10.89
N LEU A 56 -7.48 3.26 10.03
CA LEU A 56 -6.68 4.44 9.66
C LEU A 56 -7.35 5.32 8.59
N LYS A 57 -8.68 5.24 8.45
CA LYS A 57 -9.51 6.07 7.56
C LYS A 57 -9.06 6.08 6.10
N GLY A 58 -8.45 4.99 5.62
CA GLY A 58 -7.98 4.86 4.24
C GLY A 58 -6.72 5.67 3.90
N PHE A 59 -6.06 6.30 4.88
CA PHE A 59 -4.75 6.93 4.64
C PHE A 59 -3.69 5.90 4.25
N VAL A 60 -3.79 4.69 4.81
CA VAL A 60 -3.08 3.51 4.30
C VAL A 60 -4.02 2.77 3.39
N ALA A 61 -3.68 2.72 2.10
CA ALA A 61 -4.41 1.99 1.08
C ALA A 61 -3.43 1.11 0.28
N THR A 62 -3.96 0.26 -0.58
CA THR A 62 -3.15 -0.54 -1.49
C THR A 62 -2.39 0.40 -2.43
N GLY A 63 -1.06 0.36 -2.39
CA GLY A 63 -0.22 1.27 -3.17
C GLY A 63 0.24 2.52 -2.42
N THR A 64 -0.28 2.80 -1.22
CA THR A 64 0.26 3.88 -0.38
C THR A 64 1.70 3.55 -0.02
N GLN A 65 2.62 4.47 -0.28
CA GLN A 65 3.98 4.37 0.22
C GLN A 65 3.98 4.69 1.72
N LEU A 66 4.41 3.75 2.54
CA LEU A 66 4.74 3.96 3.95
C LEU A 66 6.22 4.28 4.06
N ARG A 67 6.57 5.38 4.71
CA ARG A 67 7.94 5.57 5.20
C ARG A 67 8.03 4.80 6.52
N LEU A 68 9.07 3.98 6.66
CA LEU A 68 9.27 3.12 7.83
C LEU A 68 10.56 3.53 8.53
N GLU A 69 10.60 3.31 9.84
CA GLU A 69 11.81 3.45 10.65
C GLU A 69 12.89 2.41 10.26
N LYS A 70 12.47 1.17 9.98
CA LYS A 70 13.31 0.02 9.62
C LYS A 70 12.48 -1.04 8.87
N PRO A 71 13.10 -1.95 8.10
CA PRO A 71 14.51 -2.01 7.71
C PRO A 71 14.90 -1.09 6.55
N GLY A 72 13.93 -0.60 5.78
CA GLY A 72 14.16 0.28 4.63
C GLY A 72 13.49 1.64 4.81
N LYS A 73 13.90 2.63 4.00
CA LYS A 73 13.36 4.01 4.09
C LYS A 73 11.87 4.10 3.74
N ALA A 74 11.40 3.23 2.85
CA ALA A 74 10.01 3.22 2.44
C ALA A 74 9.60 1.85 1.89
N GLY A 75 8.32 1.51 2.05
CA GLY A 75 7.71 0.37 1.38
C GLY A 75 6.29 0.64 0.93
N VAL A 76 5.85 -0.04 -0.12
CA VAL A 76 4.47 0.04 -0.62
C VAL A 76 3.56 -0.86 0.22
N ALA A 77 2.49 -0.29 0.79
CA ALA A 77 1.51 -1.05 1.55
C ALA A 77 0.65 -1.91 0.62
N VAL A 78 0.50 -3.18 0.99
CA VAL A 78 -0.36 -4.16 0.31
C VAL A 78 -1.18 -4.95 1.34
N PRO A 79 -2.40 -5.40 0.99
CA PRO A 79 -3.28 -6.07 1.94
C PRO A 79 -2.80 -7.50 2.24
N VAL A 80 -2.73 -7.86 3.52
CA VAL A 80 -2.51 -9.24 3.99
C VAL A 80 -3.50 -9.54 5.10
N GLU A 81 -4.48 -10.41 4.83
CA GLU A 81 -5.58 -10.71 5.75
C GLU A 81 -5.22 -11.71 6.85
N THR A 82 -4.11 -12.43 6.70
CA THR A 82 -3.74 -13.51 7.63
C THR A 82 -2.90 -13.06 8.82
N ILE A 83 -2.43 -11.81 8.82
CA ILE A 83 -1.65 -11.23 9.93
C ILE A 83 -2.57 -10.57 10.97
N GLU A 84 -2.05 -10.21 12.13
CA GLU A 84 -2.89 -9.66 13.20
C GLU A 84 -3.38 -8.24 12.84
N GLY A 85 -4.69 -8.01 12.96
CA GLY A 85 -5.33 -6.71 12.76
C GLY A 85 -5.21 -5.78 13.98
N PRO A 86 -5.83 -4.59 13.93
CA PRO A 86 -5.76 -3.64 15.03
C PRO A 86 -6.69 -4.05 16.19
N VAL A 87 -6.38 -3.52 17.37
CA VAL A 87 -7.27 -3.57 18.54
C VAL A 87 -7.69 -2.16 18.88
N VAL A 88 -8.99 -1.95 19.05
CA VAL A 88 -9.57 -0.62 19.25
C VAL A 88 -10.41 -0.58 20.52
N LYS A 89 -10.43 0.59 21.15
CA LYS A 89 -11.37 0.96 22.20
C LYS A 89 -12.51 1.76 21.57
N LEU A 90 -13.74 1.37 21.88
CA LEU A 90 -14.95 2.07 21.46
C LEU A 90 -15.37 3.10 22.52
N ARG A 91 -16.19 4.08 22.11
CA ARG A 91 -16.71 5.15 22.99
C ARG A 91 -17.58 4.64 24.15
N ASP A 92 -18.09 3.41 24.06
CA ASP A 92 -18.80 2.76 25.17
C ASP A 92 -17.84 2.09 26.18
N GLY A 93 -16.53 2.19 25.96
CA GLY A 93 -15.47 1.59 26.76
C GLY A 93 -15.09 0.17 26.34
N SER A 94 -15.80 -0.46 25.42
CA SER A 94 -15.51 -1.82 24.96
C SER A 94 -14.20 -1.89 24.19
N VAL A 95 -13.50 -3.02 24.28
CA VAL A 95 -12.26 -3.29 23.53
C VAL A 95 -12.52 -4.42 22.55
N VAL A 96 -12.20 -4.18 21.28
CA VAL A 96 -12.51 -5.08 20.15
C VAL A 96 -11.24 -5.37 19.35
N LYS A 97 -10.93 -6.66 19.14
CA LYS A 97 -9.98 -7.12 18.12
C LYS A 97 -10.66 -7.05 16.76
N VAL A 98 -10.17 -6.20 15.86
CA VAL A 98 -10.79 -5.98 14.55
C VAL A 98 -10.15 -6.90 13.51
N GLU A 99 -10.73 -8.08 13.37
CA GLU A 99 -10.13 -9.15 12.56
C GLU A 99 -10.57 -9.16 11.09
N THR A 100 -11.59 -8.39 10.71
CA THR A 100 -12.04 -8.32 9.31
C THR A 100 -12.32 -6.89 8.86
N PRO A 101 -12.26 -6.61 7.54
CA PRO A 101 -12.60 -5.31 6.98
C PRO A 101 -14.05 -4.90 7.26
N GLU A 102 -14.99 -5.85 7.24
CA GLU A 102 -16.41 -5.61 7.49
C GLU A 102 -16.64 -5.21 8.95
N LEU A 103 -15.92 -5.83 9.88
CA LEU A 103 -15.96 -5.43 11.27
C LEU A 103 -15.37 -4.03 11.45
N ALA A 104 -14.26 -3.73 10.77
CA ALA A 104 -13.65 -2.40 10.79
C ALA A 104 -14.61 -1.31 10.33
N GLU A 105 -15.39 -1.56 9.26
CA GLU A 105 -16.41 -0.63 8.78
C GLU A 105 -17.54 -0.44 9.80
N LYS A 106 -18.02 -1.53 10.44
CA LYS A 106 -19.08 -1.46 11.45
C LYS A 106 -18.69 -0.66 12.70
N VAL A 107 -17.42 -0.68 13.08
CA VAL A 107 -16.95 -0.01 14.29
C VAL A 107 -16.30 1.35 14.04
N ALA A 108 -16.01 1.72 12.79
CA ALA A 108 -15.22 2.90 12.42
C ALA A 108 -15.65 4.20 13.14
N ASP A 109 -16.95 4.49 13.16
CA ASP A 109 -17.49 5.72 13.77
C ASP A 109 -17.55 5.67 15.31
N LYS A 110 -17.39 4.48 15.88
CA LYS A 110 -17.46 4.21 17.32
C LYS A 110 -16.08 4.16 17.97
N ILE A 111 -14.99 4.16 17.19
CA ILE A 111 -13.62 4.11 17.70
C ILE A 111 -13.34 5.41 18.48
N GLU A 112 -12.91 5.24 19.73
CA GLU A 112 -12.37 6.31 20.58
C GLU A 112 -10.85 6.33 20.47
N GLU A 113 -10.21 5.16 20.56
CA GLU A 113 -8.76 5.02 20.60
C GLU A 113 -8.31 3.73 19.89
N ILE A 114 -7.16 3.78 19.20
CA ILE A 114 -6.51 2.59 18.63
C ILE A 114 -5.46 2.12 19.63
N LEU A 115 -5.75 1.01 20.32
CA LEU A 115 -4.87 0.45 21.35
C LEU A 115 -3.68 -0.31 20.76
N PHE A 116 -3.82 -0.87 19.56
CA PHE A 116 -2.77 -1.57 18.82
C PHE A 116 -3.04 -1.45 17.32
N LEU A 117 -2.05 -1.06 16.52
CA LEU A 117 -2.22 -0.90 15.07
C LEU A 117 -2.30 -2.21 14.29
N GLY A 118 -1.83 -3.32 14.87
CA GLY A 118 -1.69 -4.59 14.17
C GLY A 118 -0.28 -4.85 13.66
N ASP A 119 -0.14 -5.90 12.86
CA ASP A 119 1.13 -6.33 12.28
C ASP A 119 1.50 -5.49 11.04
N VAL A 120 2.80 -5.29 10.85
CA VAL A 120 3.42 -4.98 9.55
C VAL A 120 4.28 -6.17 9.12
N LEU A 121 3.92 -6.78 7.99
CA LEU A 121 4.64 -7.91 7.43
C LEU A 121 5.82 -7.39 6.58
N VAL A 122 7.04 -7.74 6.99
CA VAL A 122 8.27 -7.34 6.30
C VAL A 122 9.06 -8.58 5.91
N GLY A 123 9.49 -8.63 4.65
CA GLY A 123 10.30 -9.73 4.14
C GLY A 123 11.70 -9.73 4.75
N PHE A 124 12.22 -10.91 5.07
CA PHE A 124 13.62 -11.07 5.52
C PHE A 124 14.63 -10.47 4.54
N GLY A 125 14.36 -10.59 3.23
CA GLY A 125 15.22 -10.02 2.18
C GLY A 125 15.39 -8.49 2.28
N GLU A 126 14.41 -7.78 2.84
CA GLU A 126 14.50 -6.33 3.03
C GLU A 126 15.57 -5.96 4.08
N PHE A 127 15.76 -6.80 5.10
CA PHE A 127 16.81 -6.61 6.10
C PHE A 127 18.19 -6.90 5.51
N VAL A 128 18.30 -7.94 4.68
CA VAL A 128 19.54 -8.30 3.99
C VAL A 128 19.96 -7.20 3.01
N GLU A 129 19.03 -6.74 2.17
CA GLU A 129 19.30 -5.70 1.16
C GLU A 129 19.70 -4.37 1.79
N ASN A 130 19.02 -3.95 2.87
CA ASN A 130 19.32 -2.71 3.57
C ASN A 130 20.43 -2.85 4.63
N ASN A 131 21.07 -4.03 4.74
CA ASN A 131 22.08 -4.33 5.75
C ASN A 131 21.67 -3.90 7.18
N THR A 132 20.42 -4.17 7.54
CA THR A 132 19.85 -3.80 8.84
C THR A 132 19.83 -5.01 9.78
N PRO A 133 20.27 -4.88 11.04
CA PRO A 133 20.18 -5.97 12.01
C PRO A 133 18.75 -6.48 12.20
N LEU A 134 18.60 -7.79 12.34
CA LEU A 134 17.30 -8.38 12.66
C LEU A 134 16.85 -7.90 14.04
N SER A 135 15.64 -7.35 14.08
CA SER A 135 14.96 -7.01 15.33
C SER A 135 14.27 -8.25 15.92
N PRO A 136 14.20 -8.40 17.26
CA PRO A 136 13.51 -9.52 17.89
C PRO A 136 12.04 -9.62 17.44
N PRO A 137 11.58 -10.78 16.91
CA PRO A 137 10.19 -10.95 16.49
C PRO A 137 9.26 -11.13 17.69
N GLY A 138 8.00 -10.73 17.51
CA GLY A 138 6.93 -11.14 18.42
C GLY A 138 6.57 -12.62 18.20
N PHE A 139 5.97 -13.26 19.21
CA PHE A 139 5.47 -14.62 19.06
C PHE A 139 4.25 -14.66 18.13
N VAL A 140 4.34 -15.48 17.08
CA VAL A 140 3.37 -15.56 15.96
C VAL A 140 3.06 -17.01 15.59
N GLU A 141 1.98 -17.22 14.83
CA GLU A 141 1.43 -18.54 14.53
C GLU A 141 2.40 -19.44 13.75
N GLU A 142 3.23 -18.88 12.87
CA GLU A 142 4.27 -19.62 12.14
C GLU A 142 5.28 -20.25 13.10
N TRP A 143 5.65 -19.53 14.17
CA TRP A 143 6.57 -20.02 15.18
C TRP A 143 5.89 -21.01 16.13
N TRP A 144 4.64 -20.74 16.53
CA TRP A 144 3.86 -21.66 17.36
C TRP A 144 3.65 -23.02 16.67
N ARG A 145 3.38 -23.01 15.36
CA ARG A 145 3.28 -24.21 14.53
C ARG A 145 4.54 -25.08 14.61
N GLU A 146 5.73 -24.48 14.62
CA GLU A 146 6.98 -25.23 14.79
C GLU A 146 7.13 -25.82 16.20
N HIS A 147 6.67 -25.13 17.25
CA HIS A 147 6.58 -25.71 18.59
C HIS A 147 5.64 -26.93 18.64
N LEU A 148 4.49 -26.84 17.98
CA LEU A 148 3.55 -27.95 17.88
C LEU A 148 4.16 -29.12 17.10
N ARG A 149 4.76 -28.86 15.93
CA ARG A 149 5.43 -29.88 15.11
C ARG A 149 6.52 -30.61 15.90
N LEU A 150 7.36 -29.88 16.63
CA LEU A 150 8.41 -30.45 17.46
C LEU A 150 7.83 -31.29 18.60
N SER A 151 6.82 -30.79 19.31
CA SER A 151 6.19 -31.54 20.40
C SER A 151 5.58 -32.86 19.92
N LEU A 152 4.89 -32.85 18.78
CA LEU A 152 4.32 -34.06 18.17
C LEU A 152 5.39 -35.02 17.64
N SER A 153 6.52 -34.52 17.16
CA SER A 153 7.63 -35.38 16.74
C SER A 153 8.28 -36.12 17.91
N ILE A 154 8.29 -35.52 19.10
CA ILE A 154 8.88 -36.09 20.33
C ILE A 154 7.89 -37.01 21.05
N LYS A 155 6.64 -36.56 21.22
CA LYS A 155 5.62 -37.26 22.01
C LYS A 155 4.79 -38.26 21.19
N GLY A 156 4.92 -38.24 19.87
CA GLY A 156 4.02 -38.95 18.97
C GLY A 156 2.72 -38.20 18.74
N LEU A 157 1.93 -38.69 17.77
CA LEU A 157 0.61 -38.15 17.49
C LEU A 157 -0.39 -38.73 18.52
N PRO A 158 -0.95 -37.90 19.41
CA PRO A 158 -1.87 -38.39 20.44
C PRO A 158 -3.20 -38.83 19.82
N ASN A 159 -3.85 -39.79 20.47
CA ASN A 159 -5.20 -40.21 20.11
C ASN A 159 -6.23 -39.16 20.55
N GLU A 160 -7.39 -39.14 19.89
CA GLU A 160 -8.46 -38.20 20.22
C GLU A 160 -8.90 -38.31 21.69
N GLY A 161 -8.94 -39.51 22.26
CA GLY A 161 -9.27 -39.71 23.67
C GLY A 161 -8.28 -39.10 24.68
N GLU A 162 -7.04 -38.79 24.27
CA GLU A 162 -6.02 -38.21 25.15
C GLU A 162 -6.09 -36.68 25.22
N LEU A 163 -6.47 -36.03 24.11
CA LEU A 163 -6.55 -34.57 24.00
C LEU A 163 -7.97 -34.02 23.92
N GLY A 164 -8.96 -34.84 23.56
CA GLY A 164 -10.28 -34.37 23.14
C GLY A 164 -10.23 -33.55 21.84
N ILE A 165 -9.21 -33.77 20.99
CA ILE A 165 -9.01 -33.08 19.72
C ILE A 165 -8.78 -34.14 18.65
N ALA A 166 -9.61 -34.13 17.60
CA ALA A 166 -9.47 -35.04 16.47
C ALA A 166 -8.10 -34.87 15.78
N LYS A 167 -7.58 -35.96 15.23
CA LYS A 167 -6.26 -35.98 14.56
C LYS A 167 -6.21 -35.01 13.37
N GLU A 168 -7.27 -34.97 12.57
CA GLU A 168 -7.40 -34.10 11.40
C GLU A 168 -7.41 -32.63 11.82
N ARG A 169 -8.07 -32.33 12.95
CA ARG A 169 -8.10 -31.00 13.55
C ARG A 169 -6.70 -30.58 14.00
N LEU A 170 -5.95 -31.47 14.66
CA LEU A 170 -4.57 -31.20 15.06
C LEU A 170 -3.64 -30.95 13.85
N LEU A 171 -3.78 -31.76 12.78
CA LEU A 171 -3.01 -31.58 11.54
C LEU A 171 -3.39 -30.28 10.81
N SER A 172 -4.64 -29.83 10.90
CA SER A 172 -5.07 -28.57 10.30
C SER A 172 -4.31 -27.36 10.87
N PHE A 173 -3.95 -27.38 12.16
CA PHE A 173 -3.11 -26.35 12.78
C PHE A 173 -1.69 -26.32 12.23
N LEU A 174 -1.17 -27.46 11.75
CA LEU A 174 0.16 -27.53 11.12
C LEU A 174 0.12 -27.13 9.63
N ASN A 175 -0.97 -27.45 8.94
CA ASN A 175 -1.11 -27.23 7.50
C ASN A 175 -1.52 -25.78 7.18
N GLU A 176 -2.42 -25.20 7.97
CA GLU A 176 -2.93 -23.84 7.75
C GLU A 176 -2.90 -22.98 9.03
N PRO A 177 -1.72 -22.80 9.68
CA PRO A 177 -1.60 -22.17 11.00
C PRO A 177 -2.12 -20.74 11.08
N LEU A 178 -2.17 -20.02 9.95
CA LEU A 178 -2.64 -18.63 9.90
C LEU A 178 -4.16 -18.50 9.75
N LYS A 179 -4.82 -19.54 9.21
CA LYS A 179 -6.27 -19.52 8.95
C LYS A 179 -7.02 -20.31 10.00
N VAL A 180 -6.48 -21.46 10.37
CA VAL A 180 -7.12 -22.42 11.26
C VAL A 180 -6.54 -22.26 12.65
N LYS A 181 -7.26 -21.54 13.50
CA LYS A 181 -6.85 -21.25 14.88
C LYS A 181 -7.53 -22.22 15.85
N PRO A 182 -6.84 -22.68 16.91
CA PRO A 182 -7.46 -23.47 17.96
C PRO A 182 -8.48 -22.60 18.72
N THR A 183 -9.51 -23.21 19.29
CA THR A 183 -10.39 -22.55 20.29
C THR A 183 -9.60 -22.25 21.58
N PRO A 184 -10.13 -21.41 22.49
CA PRO A 184 -9.49 -21.17 23.78
C PRO A 184 -9.20 -22.46 24.56
N GLN A 185 -10.15 -23.41 24.55
CA GLN A 185 -10.04 -24.69 25.22
C GLN A 185 -8.99 -25.58 24.54
N GLU A 186 -9.00 -25.67 23.21
CA GLU A 186 -7.99 -26.42 22.44
C GLU A 186 -6.59 -25.86 22.74
N ALA A 187 -6.40 -24.54 22.73
CA ALA A 187 -5.12 -23.89 22.99
C ALA A 187 -4.57 -24.21 24.39
N LEU A 188 -5.42 -24.13 25.42
CA LEU A 188 -5.03 -24.47 26.80
C LEU A 188 -4.70 -25.96 26.95
N THR A 189 -5.49 -26.84 26.33
CA THR A 189 -5.27 -28.28 26.36
C THR A 189 -3.95 -28.65 25.69
N LEU A 190 -3.67 -28.09 24.50
CA LEU A 190 -2.41 -28.28 23.80
C LEU A 190 -1.23 -27.80 24.66
N SER A 191 -1.34 -26.61 25.28
CA SER A 191 -0.26 -26.10 26.12
C SER A 191 0.01 -26.96 27.35
N ARG A 192 -1.03 -27.42 28.04
CA ARG A 192 -0.87 -28.24 29.26
C ARG A 192 -0.42 -29.67 28.96
N ARG A 193 -0.98 -30.31 27.93
CA ARG A 193 -0.71 -31.72 27.61
C ARG A 193 0.54 -31.89 26.75
N LEU A 194 0.71 -31.04 25.75
CA LEU A 194 1.83 -31.12 24.81
C LEU A 194 3.01 -30.23 25.22
N GLY A 195 2.86 -29.32 26.17
CA GLY A 195 3.95 -28.44 26.61
C GLY A 195 4.33 -27.38 25.58
N VAL A 196 3.46 -27.14 24.59
CA VAL A 196 3.64 -26.06 23.62
C VAL A 196 3.31 -24.72 24.28
N PRO A 197 3.97 -23.61 23.91
CA PRO A 197 3.56 -22.28 24.40
C PRO A 197 2.09 -21.99 24.10
N LEU A 198 1.46 -21.14 24.90
CA LEU A 198 0.10 -20.66 24.64
C LEU A 198 0.00 -20.05 23.23
N HIS A 199 -1.04 -20.41 22.49
CA HIS A 199 -1.21 -19.98 21.10
C HIS A 199 -1.21 -18.44 20.97
N PRO A 200 -0.49 -17.84 19.99
CA PRO A 200 -0.30 -16.39 19.84
C PRO A 200 -1.58 -15.54 19.85
N ARG A 201 -2.69 -16.03 19.27
CA ARG A 201 -4.02 -15.39 19.32
C ARG A 201 -4.48 -15.05 20.75
N TYR A 202 -4.12 -15.94 21.69
CA TYR A 202 -4.54 -15.90 23.09
C TYR A 202 -3.42 -15.43 24.03
N THR A 203 -2.24 -15.17 23.50
CA THR A 203 -1.17 -14.51 24.25
C THR A 203 -1.45 -13.01 24.27
N TYR A 204 -1.33 -12.39 25.45
CA TYR A 204 -1.51 -10.94 25.65
C TYR A 204 -0.17 -10.21 25.73
N PHE A 205 -0.20 -8.88 25.67
CA PHE A 205 0.98 -8.03 25.88
C PHE A 205 1.37 -7.94 27.36
N TRP A 206 1.67 -9.08 28.01
CA TRP A 206 2.08 -9.14 29.41
C TRP A 206 3.33 -8.31 29.73
N GLU A 207 4.12 -8.00 28.70
CA GLU A 207 5.30 -7.14 28.76
C GLU A 207 4.94 -5.67 29.03
N ALA A 208 3.69 -5.28 28.80
CA ALA A 208 3.23 -3.90 28.91
C ALA A 208 2.67 -3.52 30.28
N ILE A 209 2.60 -4.48 31.22
CA ILE A 209 2.06 -4.26 32.56
C ILE A 209 3.10 -4.56 33.62
N SER A 210 3.00 -3.84 34.73
CA SER A 210 3.78 -4.08 35.93
C SER A 210 3.25 -5.29 36.73
N LEU A 211 4.08 -5.82 37.61
CA LEU A 211 3.69 -6.87 38.54
C LEU A 211 2.58 -6.42 39.51
N GLY A 212 2.52 -5.12 39.84
CA GLY A 212 1.47 -4.55 40.67
C GLY A 212 0.11 -4.54 39.98
N GLU A 213 0.07 -4.12 38.71
CA GLU A 213 -1.13 -4.18 37.86
C GLU A 213 -1.63 -5.63 37.71
N LEU A 214 -0.72 -6.58 37.49
CA LEU A 214 -1.07 -8.01 37.43
C LEU A 214 -1.73 -8.50 38.72
N LYS A 215 -1.15 -8.16 39.89
CA LYS A 215 -1.69 -8.56 41.20
C LYS A 215 -3.08 -7.96 41.43
N HIS A 216 -3.29 -6.70 41.05
CA HIS A 216 -4.60 -6.02 41.16
C HIS A 216 -5.65 -6.67 40.26
N LEU A 217 -5.31 -6.93 38.99
CA LEU A 217 -6.18 -7.62 38.04
C LEU A 217 -6.57 -9.01 38.57
N ARG A 218 -5.60 -9.76 39.10
CA ARG A 218 -5.82 -11.08 39.67
C ARG A 218 -6.74 -11.05 40.89
N ALA A 219 -6.57 -10.08 41.78
CA ALA A 219 -7.45 -9.90 42.95
C ALA A 219 -8.89 -9.56 42.54
N SER A 220 -9.07 -8.69 41.54
CA SER A 220 -10.39 -8.37 41.00
C SER A 220 -11.06 -9.60 40.36
N LEU A 221 -10.29 -10.41 39.63
CA LEU A 221 -10.79 -11.65 39.04
C LEU A 221 -11.28 -12.66 40.10
N SER A 222 -10.61 -12.75 41.26
CA SER A 222 -11.06 -13.58 42.37
C SER A 222 -12.45 -13.19 42.87
N ASN A 223 -12.82 -11.91 42.77
CA ASN A 223 -14.13 -11.38 43.21
C ASN A 223 -15.17 -11.27 42.08
N ALA A 224 -14.79 -11.59 40.83
CA ALA A 224 -15.68 -11.49 39.67
C ALA A 224 -16.87 -12.47 39.77
N LYS A 225 -17.96 -12.20 39.05
CA LYS A 225 -18.96 -13.23 38.73
C LYS A 225 -18.39 -14.09 37.60
N LYS A 226 -18.47 -15.42 37.75
CA LYS A 226 -17.91 -16.37 36.79
C LYS A 226 -18.95 -17.41 36.42
N GLU A 227 -19.03 -17.73 35.14
CA GLU A 227 -19.80 -18.88 34.64
C GLU A 227 -18.81 -19.90 34.08
N PHE A 228 -19.02 -21.18 34.40
CA PHE A 228 -18.15 -22.28 34.01
C PHE A 228 -18.90 -23.29 33.15
N ASN A 229 -18.22 -23.82 32.14
CA ASN A 229 -18.61 -25.03 31.44
C ASN A 229 -17.49 -26.06 31.63
N GLY A 230 -17.75 -27.06 32.48
CA GLY A 230 -16.72 -27.99 32.94
C GLY A 230 -15.57 -27.27 33.64
N ALA A 231 -14.34 -27.49 33.16
CA ALA A 231 -13.13 -26.89 33.73
C ALA A 231 -12.81 -25.47 33.22
N PHE A 232 -13.63 -24.91 32.33
CA PHE A 232 -13.34 -23.66 31.64
C PHE A 232 -14.32 -22.56 32.03
N ALA A 233 -13.80 -21.39 32.42
CA ALA A 233 -14.60 -20.19 32.60
C ALA A 233 -15.08 -19.72 31.22
N VAL A 234 -16.39 -19.67 30.99
CA VAL A 234 -16.98 -19.25 29.71
C VAL A 234 -17.37 -17.78 29.69
N LYS A 235 -17.56 -17.19 30.87
CA LYS A 235 -17.87 -15.77 31.04
C LYS A 235 -17.31 -15.24 32.35
N LEU A 236 -16.69 -14.07 32.30
CA LEU A 236 -16.18 -13.35 33.46
C LEU A 236 -16.79 -11.95 33.48
N SER A 237 -17.44 -11.60 34.58
CA SER A 237 -17.97 -10.26 34.81
C SER A 237 -17.26 -9.66 36.02
N LEU A 238 -16.28 -8.80 35.75
CA LEU A 238 -15.53 -8.09 36.79
C LEU A 238 -16.28 -6.80 37.17
N PRO A 239 -16.30 -6.42 38.46
CA PRO A 239 -16.71 -5.07 38.86
C PRO A 239 -15.87 -4.02 38.13
N TYR A 240 -16.48 -2.91 37.74
CA TYR A 240 -15.73 -1.84 37.10
C TYR A 240 -14.75 -1.21 38.09
N ASP A 241 -13.48 -1.34 37.76
CA ASP A 241 -12.35 -0.70 38.43
C ASP A 241 -11.46 -0.10 37.35
N GLU A 242 -11.16 1.19 37.47
CA GLU A 242 -10.43 1.93 36.43
C GLU A 242 -9.01 1.37 36.19
N LYS A 243 -8.34 0.87 37.24
CA LYS A 243 -7.01 0.26 37.13
C LYS A 243 -7.09 -1.08 36.41
N VAL A 244 -8.10 -1.90 36.72
CA VAL A 244 -8.39 -3.16 36.01
C VAL A 244 -8.69 -2.87 34.54
N LYS A 245 -9.54 -1.87 34.26
CA LYS A 245 -9.89 -1.47 32.90
C LYS A 245 -8.65 -1.08 32.08
N LYS A 246 -7.82 -0.18 32.61
CA LYS A 246 -6.56 0.24 31.98
C LYS A 246 -5.58 -0.91 31.79
N THR A 247 -5.53 -1.85 32.74
CA THR A 247 -4.69 -3.06 32.62
C THR A 247 -5.17 -3.95 31.48
N LEU A 248 -6.49 -4.16 31.34
CA LEU A 248 -7.07 -4.95 30.24
C LEU A 248 -6.88 -4.26 28.88
N GLU A 249 -6.97 -2.93 28.81
CA GLU A 249 -6.66 -2.14 27.61
C GLU A 249 -5.19 -2.32 27.19
N LYS A 250 -4.24 -2.19 28.12
CA LYS A 250 -2.81 -2.45 27.87
C LYS A 250 -2.56 -3.88 27.38
N LEU A 251 -3.25 -4.86 27.94
CA LEU A 251 -3.15 -6.25 27.52
C LEU A 251 -3.85 -6.52 26.17
N CYS A 252 -4.64 -5.57 25.66
CA CYS A 252 -5.50 -5.71 24.48
C CYS A 252 -6.47 -6.90 24.60
N VAL A 253 -7.01 -7.12 25.79
CA VAL A 253 -8.01 -8.18 26.05
C VAL A 253 -9.37 -7.69 25.54
N PRO A 254 -10.05 -8.42 24.65
CA PRO A 254 -11.39 -8.07 24.20
C PRO A 254 -12.38 -8.14 25.38
N HIS A 255 -13.16 -7.09 25.56
CA HIS A 255 -14.18 -7.04 26.62
C HIS A 255 -15.25 -6.01 26.30
N LEU A 256 -16.43 -6.21 26.87
CA LEU A 256 -17.56 -5.29 26.82
C LEU A 256 -17.69 -4.55 28.15
N VAL A 257 -18.22 -3.33 28.10
CA VAL A 257 -18.63 -2.60 29.31
C VAL A 257 -20.15 -2.53 29.31
N ILE A 258 -20.78 -3.26 30.22
CA ILE A 258 -22.25 -3.38 30.33
C ILE A 258 -22.64 -3.10 31.77
N ASP A 259 -23.57 -2.16 31.98
CA ASP A 259 -24.13 -1.81 33.30
C ASP A 259 -23.06 -1.54 34.39
N GLY A 260 -21.93 -0.92 34.01
CA GLY A 260 -20.84 -0.64 34.95
C GLY A 260 -20.08 -1.89 35.40
N ALA A 261 -20.07 -2.95 34.59
CA ALA A 261 -19.23 -4.14 34.75
C ALA A 261 -18.40 -4.39 33.48
N ILE A 262 -17.25 -5.03 33.67
CA ILE A 262 -16.37 -5.44 32.56
C ILE A 262 -16.63 -6.91 32.27
N ALA A 263 -17.22 -7.20 31.11
CA ALA A 263 -17.56 -8.54 30.66
C ALA A 263 -16.53 -9.07 29.66
N VAL A 264 -15.94 -10.24 29.97
CA VAL A 264 -15.04 -11.00 29.09
C VAL A 264 -15.73 -12.31 28.75
N ASP A 265 -15.93 -12.57 27.46
CA ASP A 265 -16.62 -13.76 26.95
C ASP A 265 -15.64 -14.72 26.25
N GLU A 266 -15.33 -14.53 24.95
CA GLU A 266 -14.46 -15.44 24.15
C GLU A 266 -13.11 -15.73 24.84
N ASP A 267 -12.49 -14.69 25.41
CA ASP A 267 -11.17 -14.76 26.05
C ASP A 267 -11.25 -15.21 27.53
N ALA A 268 -12.44 -15.46 28.08
CA ALA A 268 -12.62 -15.84 29.48
C ALA A 268 -11.82 -17.09 29.90
N PRO A 269 -11.80 -18.20 29.13
CA PRO A 269 -11.03 -19.38 29.51
C PRO A 269 -9.54 -19.07 29.62
N ILE A 270 -9.03 -18.24 28.71
CA ILE A 270 -7.63 -17.85 28.63
C ILE A 270 -7.27 -16.95 29.80
N LEU A 271 -8.02 -15.87 30.01
CA LEU A 271 -7.75 -14.90 31.08
C LEU A 271 -7.79 -15.58 32.45
N TRP A 272 -8.78 -16.44 32.68
CA TRP A 272 -8.89 -17.24 33.91
C TRP A 272 -7.70 -18.17 34.10
N ALA A 273 -7.31 -18.92 33.06
CA ALA A 273 -6.20 -19.86 33.13
C ALA A 273 -4.84 -19.17 33.33
N CYS A 274 -4.61 -18.03 32.66
CA CYS A 274 -3.40 -17.23 32.79
C CYS A 274 -3.26 -16.63 34.20
N LEU A 275 -4.35 -16.09 34.77
CA LEU A 275 -4.29 -15.43 36.07
C LEU A 275 -4.37 -16.39 37.26
N ASN A 276 -4.91 -17.60 37.04
CA ASN A 276 -5.06 -18.68 38.02
C ASN A 276 -5.23 -18.16 39.47
N PRO A 277 -6.40 -17.60 39.83
CA PRO A 277 -6.59 -16.92 41.11
C PRO A 277 -6.30 -17.80 42.33
N ASN A 278 -6.34 -19.13 42.19
CA ASN A 278 -6.08 -20.10 43.26
C ASN A 278 -4.59 -20.38 43.51
N ALA A 279 -3.67 -19.98 42.63
CA ALA A 279 -2.23 -20.21 42.83
C ALA A 279 -1.65 -19.38 43.99
N PRO A 280 -0.59 -19.82 44.70
CA PRO A 280 0.04 -18.99 45.72
C PRO A 280 0.72 -17.73 45.10
N VAL A 281 0.58 -16.57 45.76
CA VAL A 281 1.18 -15.28 45.32
C VAL A 281 2.60 -15.08 45.87
N ASN A 282 2.96 -15.82 46.93
CA ASN A 282 4.12 -15.51 47.78
C ASN A 282 5.47 -15.55 47.05
N GLU A 283 5.55 -16.26 45.92
CA GLU A 283 6.76 -16.42 45.11
C GLU A 283 6.91 -15.36 43.99
N LEU A 284 5.95 -14.43 43.85
CA LEU A 284 5.94 -13.43 42.79
C LEU A 284 6.67 -12.14 43.23
N ARG A 285 8.00 -12.23 43.36
CA ARG A 285 8.90 -11.09 43.63
C ARG A 285 10.05 -11.07 42.62
N ASN A 286 10.48 -9.87 42.21
CA ASN A 286 11.62 -9.63 41.31
C ASN A 286 11.56 -10.36 39.94
N ILE A 287 10.36 -10.54 39.40
CA ILE A 287 10.13 -11.11 38.05
C ILE A 287 9.18 -10.21 37.26
N SER A 288 9.25 -10.29 35.94
CA SER A 288 8.34 -9.59 35.04
C SER A 288 6.91 -10.13 35.16
N ALA A 289 5.92 -9.35 34.73
CA ALA A 289 4.52 -9.80 34.73
C ALA A 289 4.32 -11.06 33.86
N ARG A 290 4.98 -11.15 32.70
CA ARG A 290 4.96 -12.35 31.85
C ARG A 290 5.46 -13.60 32.58
N GLU A 291 6.62 -13.50 33.23
CA GLU A 291 7.19 -14.62 34.01
C GLU A 291 6.30 -15.02 35.19
N ALA A 292 5.67 -14.03 35.84
CA ALA A 292 4.71 -14.29 36.89
C ALA A 292 3.49 -15.06 36.36
N VAL A 293 2.95 -14.69 35.20
CA VAL A 293 1.83 -15.39 34.55
C VAL A 293 2.23 -16.81 34.16
N GLU A 294 3.42 -17.02 33.58
CA GLU A 294 3.93 -18.36 33.24
C GLU A 294 4.02 -19.26 34.49
N LYS A 295 4.55 -18.74 35.61
CA LYS A 295 4.65 -19.47 36.87
C LYS A 295 3.28 -19.85 37.46
N ILE A 296 2.34 -18.90 37.55
CA ILE A 296 1.02 -19.16 38.17
C ILE A 296 0.11 -20.01 37.29
N SER A 297 0.20 -19.88 35.97
CA SER A 297 -0.64 -20.60 35.03
C SER A 297 -0.18 -22.05 34.78
N GLY A 298 1.11 -22.32 35.01
CA GLY A 298 1.70 -23.65 34.85
C GLY A 298 1.92 -24.06 33.40
N PHE A 299 1.85 -23.13 32.45
CA PHE A 299 2.18 -23.37 31.03
C PHE A 299 3.01 -22.23 30.44
N ARG A 300 3.77 -22.54 29.39
CA ARG A 300 4.74 -21.62 28.80
C ARG A 300 4.08 -20.45 28.06
N ILE A 301 4.57 -19.24 28.29
CA ILE A 301 4.07 -17.99 27.67
C ILE A 301 5.23 -17.19 27.08
N LEU A 302 5.22 -17.06 25.76
CA LEU A 302 6.22 -16.30 25.02
C LEU A 302 5.83 -14.82 24.86
N PRO A 303 6.81 -13.92 24.67
CA PRO A 303 6.56 -12.49 24.47
C PRO A 303 5.78 -12.22 23.17
N LYS A 304 4.67 -11.48 23.27
CA LYS A 304 3.82 -11.14 22.11
C LYS A 304 4.38 -9.97 21.31
N GLY A 305 4.95 -8.97 21.98
CA GLY A 305 5.28 -7.67 21.40
C GLY A 305 6.48 -7.72 20.46
N GLY A 306 7.58 -8.34 20.88
CA GLY A 306 8.83 -8.34 20.12
C GLY A 306 9.25 -6.91 19.80
N SER A 307 9.29 -6.57 18.50
CA SER A 307 9.67 -5.24 18.02
C SER A 307 8.52 -4.53 17.32
N PHE A 308 8.46 -3.22 17.51
CA PHE A 308 7.53 -2.33 16.81
C PHE A 308 8.29 -1.41 15.86
N VAL A 309 7.61 -0.97 14.80
CA VAL A 309 8.17 -0.15 13.73
C VAL A 309 7.38 1.15 13.60
N GLY A 310 8.09 2.27 13.62
CA GLY A 310 7.52 3.58 13.29
C GLY A 310 7.11 3.63 11.82
N ALA A 311 5.91 4.15 11.54
CA ALA A 311 5.38 4.28 10.19
C ALA A 311 4.63 5.59 10.00
N ARG A 312 4.79 6.19 8.83
CA ARG A 312 4.03 7.36 8.41
C ARG A 312 3.69 7.29 6.94
N MET A 313 2.71 8.07 6.55
CA MET A 313 2.33 8.18 5.15
C MET A 313 3.42 8.89 4.34
N GLY A 314 3.89 8.22 3.30
CA GLY A 314 4.68 8.77 2.21
C GLY A 314 3.75 9.30 1.13
N ARG A 315 3.93 8.84 -0.11
CA ARG A 315 3.07 9.21 -1.24
C ARG A 315 1.82 8.32 -1.29
N PRO A 316 0.63 8.87 -1.55
CA PRO A 316 -0.53 8.06 -1.91
C PRO A 316 -0.26 7.20 -3.15
N GLU A 317 -1.10 6.19 -3.31
CA GLU A 317 -1.23 5.44 -4.55
C GLU A 317 -1.57 6.35 -5.74
N LYS A 318 -1.22 5.91 -6.94
CA LYS A 318 -1.44 6.68 -8.16
C LYS A 318 -1.94 5.75 -9.25
N ALA A 319 -3.07 6.11 -9.85
CA ALA A 319 -3.59 5.50 -11.07
C ALA A 319 -4.19 6.61 -11.91
N LYS A 320 -3.37 7.28 -12.73
CA LYS A 320 -3.83 8.41 -13.52
C LYS A 320 -3.12 8.53 -14.86
N ARG A 321 -3.82 9.15 -15.81
CA ARG A 321 -3.26 9.54 -17.10
C ARG A 321 -2.06 10.47 -16.88
N ARG A 322 -0.99 10.23 -17.63
CA ARG A 322 0.17 11.12 -17.63
C ARG A 322 0.01 12.11 -18.76
N GLU A 323 -0.38 13.31 -18.37
CA GLU A 323 -0.75 14.38 -19.29
C GLU A 323 0.25 15.53 -19.22
N MET A 324 0.43 16.22 -20.35
CA MET A 324 1.10 17.51 -20.34
C MET A 324 0.23 18.54 -19.60
N LYS A 325 0.85 19.59 -19.05
CA LYS A 325 0.14 20.77 -18.54
C LYS A 325 0.50 21.96 -19.42
N PRO A 326 -0.45 22.51 -20.21
CA PRO A 326 -1.84 22.06 -20.39
C PRO A 326 -1.94 20.74 -21.19
N LEU A 327 -3.12 20.12 -21.16
CA LEU A 327 -3.43 18.89 -21.91
C LEU A 327 -3.27 19.11 -23.42
N VAL A 328 -2.68 18.14 -24.12
CA VAL A 328 -2.38 18.18 -25.56
C VAL A 328 -2.89 16.90 -26.22
N HIS A 329 -3.58 17.03 -27.36
CA HIS A 329 -4.00 15.94 -28.23
C HIS A 329 -3.02 15.73 -29.39
N CYS A 330 -2.43 16.81 -29.92
CA CYS A 330 -1.56 16.78 -31.10
C CYS A 330 -0.28 17.58 -30.91
N LEU A 331 0.86 17.02 -31.31
CA LEU A 331 2.13 17.75 -31.38
C LEU A 331 2.23 18.55 -32.70
N PHE A 332 1.29 19.48 -32.91
CA PHE A 332 1.28 20.41 -34.03
C PHE A 332 1.41 21.85 -33.51
N PRO A 333 2.26 22.72 -34.06
CA PRO A 333 2.42 24.08 -33.55
C PRO A 333 1.28 24.99 -34.02
N LEU A 334 0.64 25.71 -33.10
CA LEU A 334 -0.37 26.73 -33.42
C LEU A 334 0.07 28.16 -33.05
N SER A 335 1.26 28.35 -32.47
CA SER A 335 1.70 29.65 -31.97
C SER A 335 0.63 30.27 -31.05
N LEU A 336 0.03 31.40 -31.45
CA LEU A 336 -1.07 32.07 -30.75
C LEU A 336 -2.42 31.96 -31.47
N PHE A 337 -2.46 31.31 -32.65
CA PHE A 337 -3.65 31.30 -33.52
C PHE A 337 -4.80 30.45 -32.97
N GLY A 338 -4.51 29.46 -32.12
CA GLY A 338 -5.53 28.62 -31.46
C GLY A 338 -6.04 29.18 -30.12
N GLY A 339 -5.84 30.47 -29.85
CA GLY A 339 -6.29 31.11 -28.61
C GLY A 339 -5.62 30.55 -27.34
N PRO A 340 -6.19 30.84 -26.15
CA PRO A 340 -5.64 30.41 -24.86
C PRO A 340 -5.56 28.88 -24.72
N GLN A 341 -6.51 28.16 -25.31
CA GLN A 341 -6.58 26.69 -25.25
C GLN A 341 -5.74 25.99 -26.31
N ARG A 342 -5.16 26.73 -27.26
CA ARG A 342 -4.39 26.19 -28.39
C ARG A 342 -5.24 25.20 -29.20
N ASN A 343 -6.48 25.58 -29.48
CA ASN A 343 -7.44 24.77 -30.20
C ASN A 343 -7.19 24.86 -31.72
N LEU A 344 -7.00 23.71 -32.36
CA LEU A 344 -6.85 23.59 -33.81
C LEU A 344 -8.09 24.09 -34.56
N MET A 345 -9.27 23.85 -34.00
CA MET A 345 -10.54 24.17 -34.65
C MET A 345 -10.81 25.67 -34.63
N GLU A 346 -10.62 26.30 -33.48
CA GLU A 346 -10.63 27.76 -33.35
C GLU A 346 -9.61 28.41 -34.30
N ALA A 347 -8.41 27.82 -34.45
CA ALA A 347 -7.41 28.31 -35.39
C ALA A 347 -7.91 28.26 -36.84
N ALA A 348 -8.59 27.17 -37.23
CA ALA A 348 -9.13 26.97 -38.58
C ALA A 348 -10.40 27.78 -38.88
N GLU A 349 -11.20 28.10 -37.87
CA GLU A 349 -12.39 28.94 -38.01
C GLU A 349 -12.02 30.42 -38.14
N ARG A 350 -11.08 30.90 -37.31
CA ARG A 350 -10.70 32.32 -37.26
C ARG A 350 -9.68 32.74 -38.31
N ASN A 351 -8.90 31.79 -38.83
CA ASN A 351 -7.81 32.07 -39.75
C ASN A 351 -7.89 31.12 -40.94
N GLU A 352 -7.80 31.66 -42.15
CA GLU A 352 -7.62 30.84 -43.35
C GLU A 352 -6.22 30.21 -43.35
N ALA A 353 -5.19 31.00 -43.03
CA ALA A 353 -3.81 30.54 -42.94
C ALA A 353 -3.09 31.05 -41.69
N ILE A 354 -2.14 30.26 -41.18
CA ILE A 354 -1.34 30.57 -39.99
C ILE A 354 0.15 30.51 -40.29
N SER A 355 0.94 31.40 -39.67
CA SER A 355 2.40 31.41 -39.82
C SER A 355 3.08 30.73 -38.63
N ILE A 356 3.66 29.55 -38.87
CA ILE A 356 4.21 28.69 -37.81
C ILE A 356 5.64 28.22 -38.16
N GLU A 357 6.46 27.98 -37.13
CA GLU A 357 7.81 27.41 -37.30
C GLU A 357 7.74 25.89 -37.40
N VAL A 358 8.11 25.36 -38.55
CA VAL A 358 8.05 23.92 -38.88
C VAL A 358 9.20 23.52 -39.80
N ALA A 359 9.42 22.21 -39.92
CA ALA A 359 10.41 21.62 -40.81
C ALA A 359 10.28 22.15 -42.26
N ASN A 360 11.40 22.59 -42.83
CA ASN A 360 11.46 23.08 -44.21
C ASN A 360 11.77 21.91 -45.14
N ARG A 361 10.76 21.34 -45.80
CA ARG A 361 10.94 20.19 -46.69
C ARG A 361 10.31 20.44 -48.05
N LYS A 362 10.87 19.82 -49.09
CA LYS A 362 10.36 19.88 -50.46
C LYS A 362 10.17 18.48 -51.02
N CYS A 363 9.03 18.26 -51.66
CA CYS A 363 8.77 17.01 -52.36
C CYS A 363 9.58 16.96 -53.67
N PRO A 364 10.36 15.90 -53.95
CA PRO A 364 11.11 15.80 -55.19
C PRO A 364 10.20 15.57 -56.42
N SER A 365 9.10 14.82 -56.24
CA SER A 365 8.16 14.48 -57.32
C SER A 365 7.27 15.66 -57.72
N CYS A 366 6.40 16.15 -56.82
CA CYS A 366 5.47 17.25 -57.14
C CYS A 366 6.02 18.66 -56.87
N ARG A 367 7.27 18.79 -56.40
CA ARG A 367 7.95 20.06 -56.06
C ARG A 367 7.29 20.93 -54.98
N GLU A 368 6.22 20.45 -54.36
CA GLU A 368 5.49 21.14 -53.28
C GLU A 368 6.36 21.30 -52.02
N THR A 369 6.19 22.41 -51.31
CA THR A 369 6.78 22.58 -49.98
C THR A 369 5.91 21.85 -48.97
N VAL A 370 6.50 20.94 -48.18
CA VAL A 370 5.77 20.09 -47.24
C VAL A 370 6.42 20.13 -45.86
N ILE A 371 5.63 19.86 -44.83
CA ILE A 371 6.09 19.87 -43.43
C ILE A 371 6.36 18.46 -42.88
N TYR A 372 5.89 17.43 -43.60
CA TYR A 372 5.98 16.04 -43.20
C TYR A 372 7.07 15.27 -43.98
N PRO A 373 7.63 14.17 -43.41
CA PRO A 373 8.57 13.30 -44.10
C PRO A 373 8.03 12.65 -45.38
N VAL A 374 6.72 12.46 -45.45
CA VAL A 374 6.00 11.90 -46.62
C VAL A 374 5.10 12.98 -47.19
N CYS A 375 5.16 13.20 -48.51
CA CYS A 375 4.32 14.19 -49.18
C CYS A 375 2.85 13.77 -49.11
N PRO A 376 1.94 14.60 -48.59
CA PRO A 376 0.52 14.25 -48.49
C PRO A 376 -0.19 14.20 -49.84
N LYS A 377 0.39 14.78 -50.90
CA LYS A 377 -0.19 14.86 -52.25
C LYS A 377 0.17 13.66 -53.13
N CYS A 378 1.44 13.22 -53.13
CA CYS A 378 1.91 12.15 -54.01
C CYS A 378 2.59 10.97 -53.29
N GLY A 379 2.67 10.96 -51.96
CA GLY A 379 3.23 9.86 -51.19
C GLY A 379 4.76 9.72 -51.23
N SER A 380 5.47 10.47 -52.07
CA SER A 380 6.94 10.40 -52.13
C SER A 380 7.61 10.99 -50.89
N ARG A 381 8.78 10.46 -50.52
CA ARG A 381 9.58 10.94 -49.38
C ARG A 381 10.15 12.33 -49.67
N SER A 382 9.86 13.29 -48.81
CA SER A 382 10.31 14.67 -48.98
C SER A 382 11.75 14.88 -48.50
N ILE A 383 12.42 15.90 -49.02
CA ILE A 383 13.82 16.20 -48.73
C ILE A 383 13.89 17.49 -47.90
N VAL A 384 14.68 17.49 -46.82
CA VAL A 384 14.89 18.67 -45.97
C VAL A 384 15.71 19.72 -46.72
N LYS A 385 15.37 21.00 -46.54
CA LYS A 385 16.09 22.12 -47.11
C LYS A 385 16.61 23.04 -46.01
N LYS A 386 17.87 23.45 -46.14
CA LYS A 386 18.48 24.46 -45.26
C LYS A 386 17.92 25.84 -45.59
N SER A 387 17.66 26.64 -44.56
CA SER A 387 17.26 28.03 -44.70
C SER A 387 17.82 28.90 -43.60
N CYS A 388 18.07 30.18 -43.87
CA CYS A 388 18.44 31.13 -42.84
C CYS A 388 17.22 31.42 -41.93
N PRO A 389 17.34 31.26 -40.61
CA PRO A 389 16.24 31.54 -39.68
C PRO A 389 15.89 33.04 -39.58
N SER A 390 16.79 33.94 -40.00
CA SER A 390 16.57 35.39 -39.95
C SER A 390 15.89 35.94 -41.21
N CYS A 391 16.48 35.72 -42.39
CA CYS A 391 16.00 36.30 -43.65
C CYS A 391 15.18 35.32 -44.51
N GLY A 392 15.06 34.05 -44.09
CA GLY A 392 14.30 33.04 -44.82
C GLY A 392 14.92 32.56 -46.14
N ARG A 393 16.14 33.00 -46.48
CA ARG A 393 16.88 32.60 -47.69
C ARG A 393 17.16 31.10 -47.67
N SER A 394 16.82 30.42 -48.77
CA SER A 394 17.19 29.01 -48.99
C SER A 394 18.70 28.89 -49.16
N LEU A 395 19.30 27.91 -48.48
CA LEU A 395 20.73 27.66 -48.48
C LEU A 395 21.02 26.29 -49.13
N ASN A 396 22.13 26.20 -49.84
CA ASN A 396 22.57 24.94 -50.43
C ASN A 396 23.05 23.97 -49.34
N SER A 397 23.11 22.68 -49.65
CA SER A 397 23.49 21.61 -48.70
C SER A 397 24.82 21.89 -48.00
N ASN A 398 25.77 22.50 -48.71
CA ASN A 398 27.13 22.77 -48.25
C ASN A 398 27.27 24.10 -47.49
N GLN A 399 26.20 24.91 -47.39
CA GLN A 399 26.22 26.20 -46.70
C GLN A 399 25.68 26.06 -45.29
N ASN A 400 26.56 26.17 -44.29
CA ASN A 400 26.19 26.11 -42.87
C ASN A 400 25.85 27.48 -42.29
N PHE A 401 26.27 28.58 -42.93
CA PHE A 401 25.97 29.94 -42.50
C PHE A 401 25.34 30.73 -43.63
N CYS A 402 24.43 31.64 -43.28
CA CYS A 402 23.83 32.55 -44.24
C CYS A 402 24.88 33.61 -44.66
N PRO A 403 25.18 33.74 -45.96
CA PRO A 403 26.17 34.72 -46.43
C PRO A 403 25.75 36.18 -46.21
N THR A 404 24.45 36.42 -45.99
CA THR A 404 23.90 37.78 -45.79
C THR A 404 23.73 38.14 -44.32
N CYS A 405 23.35 37.17 -43.48
CA CYS A 405 23.00 37.44 -42.08
C CYS A 405 24.01 36.88 -41.07
N GLY A 406 24.99 36.09 -41.51
CA GLY A 406 25.95 35.40 -40.64
C GLY A 406 25.35 34.32 -39.73
N ARG A 407 24.02 34.12 -39.71
CA ARG A 407 23.37 33.12 -38.86
C ARG A 407 23.51 31.71 -39.42
N GLU A 408 23.58 30.74 -38.52
CA GLU A 408 23.61 29.32 -38.86
C GLU A 408 22.34 28.88 -39.62
N ALA A 409 22.52 27.95 -40.55
CA ALA A 409 21.47 27.37 -41.36
C ALA A 409 20.56 26.48 -40.51
N ALA A 410 19.26 26.75 -40.52
CA ALA A 410 18.25 25.93 -39.87
C ALA A 410 17.59 24.97 -40.86
N LEU A 411 17.17 23.80 -40.36
CA LEU A 411 16.37 22.81 -41.11
C LEU A 411 14.86 23.09 -41.03
N TYR A 412 14.49 24.20 -40.40
CA TYR A 412 13.13 24.67 -40.19
C TYR A 412 13.05 26.16 -40.55
N ARG A 413 11.84 26.65 -40.80
CA ARG A 413 11.54 28.07 -41.03
C ARG A 413 10.09 28.38 -40.67
N LYS A 414 9.76 29.67 -40.58
CA LYS A 414 8.36 30.10 -40.58
C LYS A 414 7.74 29.85 -41.96
N LEU A 415 6.67 29.09 -41.99
CA LEU A 415 5.85 28.82 -43.17
C LEU A 415 4.41 29.27 -42.90
N THR A 416 3.76 29.81 -43.93
CA THR A 416 2.33 30.09 -43.92
C THR A 416 1.59 28.85 -44.42
N ILE A 417 0.68 28.32 -43.60
CA ILE A 417 -0.05 27.08 -43.89
C ILE A 417 -1.54 27.39 -43.89
N ASN A 418 -2.26 27.01 -44.95
CA ASN A 418 -3.72 27.06 -44.97
C ASN A 418 -4.26 26.01 -43.99
N ILE A 419 -4.58 26.45 -42.78
CA ILE A 419 -4.95 25.55 -41.69
C ILE A 419 -6.36 24.99 -41.91
N LYS A 420 -7.23 25.75 -42.56
CA LYS A 420 -8.61 25.36 -42.87
C LYS A 420 -8.64 24.18 -43.85
N GLU A 421 -7.84 24.25 -44.92
CA GLU A 421 -7.67 23.14 -45.87
C GLU A 421 -7.05 21.91 -45.22
N VAL A 422 -6.01 22.11 -44.38
CA VAL A 422 -5.33 21.00 -43.69
C VAL A 422 -6.30 20.26 -42.76
N VAL A 423 -7.09 20.98 -41.96
CA VAL A 423 -8.10 20.38 -41.07
C VAL A 423 -9.20 19.68 -41.87
N LYS A 424 -9.71 20.30 -42.94
CA LYS A 424 -10.73 19.69 -43.81
C LYS A 424 -10.23 18.39 -44.42
N ALA A 425 -9.05 18.40 -45.04
CA ALA A 425 -8.46 17.22 -45.67
C ALA A 425 -8.19 16.10 -44.66
N ALA A 426 -7.81 16.44 -43.43
CA ALA A 426 -7.63 15.46 -42.36
C ALA A 426 -8.95 14.82 -41.92
N CYS A 427 -10.01 15.61 -41.75
CA CYS A 427 -11.34 15.10 -41.41
C CYS A 427 -11.92 14.22 -42.53
N ASP A 428 -11.82 14.68 -43.78
CA ASP A 428 -12.27 13.93 -44.97
C ASP A 428 -11.55 12.58 -45.10
N ARG A 429 -10.23 12.55 -44.86
CA ARG A 429 -9.42 11.32 -44.89
C ARG A 429 -9.80 10.34 -43.80
N LEU A 430 -10.12 10.85 -42.61
CA LEU A 430 -10.53 10.03 -41.47
C LEU A 430 -11.99 9.59 -41.55
N GLY A 431 -12.82 10.26 -42.36
CA GLY A 431 -14.26 10.03 -42.41
C GLY A 431 -14.98 10.47 -41.13
N VAL A 432 -14.44 11.47 -40.43
CA VAL A 432 -14.98 11.98 -39.15
C VAL A 432 -15.46 13.41 -39.29
N ALA A 433 -16.48 13.77 -38.52
CA ALA A 433 -16.89 15.18 -38.41
C ALA A 433 -15.82 15.98 -37.66
N PRO A 434 -15.64 17.28 -37.94
CA PRO A 434 -14.69 18.11 -37.19
C PRO A 434 -15.05 18.12 -35.69
N PRO A 435 -14.20 17.59 -34.78
CA PRO A 435 -14.50 17.65 -33.35
C PRO A 435 -14.48 19.09 -32.85
N ASN A 436 -15.12 19.39 -31.72
CA ASN A 436 -15.16 20.76 -31.19
C ASN A 436 -13.80 21.27 -30.67
N LEU A 437 -12.94 20.37 -30.19
CA LEU A 437 -11.72 20.75 -29.46
C LEU A 437 -10.56 19.80 -29.72
N VAL A 438 -9.52 20.30 -30.41
CA VAL A 438 -8.25 19.60 -30.56
C VAL A 438 -7.12 20.47 -30.03
N LYS A 439 -6.61 20.15 -28.84
CA LYS A 439 -5.54 20.92 -28.19
C LYS A 439 -4.18 20.57 -28.78
N CYS A 440 -3.47 21.58 -29.25
CA CYS A 440 -2.17 21.46 -29.87
C CYS A 440 -1.08 22.15 -29.04
N VAL A 441 0.16 22.19 -29.54
CA VAL A 441 1.29 22.83 -28.85
C VAL A 441 1.49 24.27 -29.33
N LYS A 442 2.06 25.13 -28.47
CA LYS A 442 2.42 26.50 -28.86
C LYS A 442 3.54 26.49 -29.91
N GLY A 443 4.52 25.62 -29.73
CA GLY A 443 5.66 25.44 -30.62
C GLY A 443 6.24 24.05 -30.43
N LEU A 444 6.98 23.59 -31.43
CA LEU A 444 7.65 22.30 -31.38
C LEU A 444 8.99 22.44 -30.65
N SER A 445 9.35 21.46 -29.84
CA SER A 445 10.64 21.41 -29.13
C SER A 445 11.59 20.36 -29.69
N ASN A 446 11.17 19.54 -30.66
CA ASN A 446 12.06 18.61 -31.33
C ASN A 446 13.05 19.35 -32.25
N GLU A 447 14.22 18.73 -32.46
CA GLU A 447 15.33 19.29 -33.22
C GLU A 447 14.92 19.70 -34.64
N GLY A 448 14.22 18.82 -35.35
CA GLY A 448 13.80 19.08 -36.74
C GLY A 448 12.55 19.96 -36.89
N ARG A 449 11.90 20.38 -35.79
CA ARG A 449 10.58 21.05 -35.81
C ARG A 449 9.56 20.35 -36.71
N ILE A 450 9.62 19.01 -36.75
CA ILE A 450 8.69 18.20 -37.55
C ILE A 450 7.39 18.06 -36.75
N PRO A 451 6.25 18.55 -37.26
CA PRO A 451 4.96 18.40 -36.59
C PRO A 451 4.43 16.97 -36.71
N GLU A 452 3.61 16.57 -35.74
CA GLU A 452 2.77 15.39 -35.84
C GLU A 452 1.65 15.59 -36.88
N PRO A 453 1.28 14.55 -37.66
CA PRO A 453 0.08 14.59 -38.49
C PRO A 453 -1.18 14.85 -37.66
N ILE A 454 -1.97 15.85 -38.06
CA ILE A 454 -3.12 16.31 -37.27
C ILE A 454 -4.23 15.27 -37.15
N GLU A 455 -4.28 14.30 -38.07
CA GLU A 455 -5.18 13.16 -38.02
C GLU A 455 -5.05 12.38 -36.71
N LYS A 456 -3.82 12.19 -36.23
CA LYS A 456 -3.57 11.53 -34.93
C LYS A 456 -4.15 12.35 -33.78
N GLY A 457 -4.04 13.68 -33.86
CA GLY A 457 -4.59 14.61 -32.90
C GLY A 457 -6.11 14.59 -32.84
N ILE A 458 -6.76 14.54 -34.00
CA ILE A 458 -8.23 14.43 -34.14
C ILE A 458 -8.72 13.14 -33.50
N LEU A 459 -8.15 11.99 -33.89
CA LEU A 459 -8.53 10.69 -33.32
C LEU A 459 -8.29 10.62 -31.80
N ARG A 460 -7.18 11.18 -31.30
CA ARG A 460 -6.95 11.27 -29.85
C ARG A 460 -8.01 12.10 -29.15
N ALA A 461 -8.42 13.22 -29.73
CA ALA A 461 -9.47 14.06 -29.15
C ALA A 461 -10.82 13.33 -29.11
N GLU A 462 -11.21 12.63 -30.18
CA GLU A 462 -12.45 11.85 -30.24
C GLU A 462 -12.51 10.74 -29.17
N HIS A 463 -11.38 10.06 -28.92
CA HIS A 463 -11.29 9.03 -27.90
C HIS A 463 -10.94 9.56 -26.49
N GLY A 464 -10.87 10.89 -26.31
CA GLY A 464 -10.51 11.51 -25.04
C GLY A 464 -9.11 11.12 -24.54
N LEU A 465 -8.15 10.93 -25.44
CA LEU A 465 -6.75 10.60 -25.16
C LEU A 465 -5.85 11.83 -25.29
N SER A 466 -4.76 11.84 -24.53
CA SER A 466 -3.71 12.86 -24.61
C SER A 466 -2.39 12.30 -25.10
N VAL A 467 -1.54 13.15 -25.65
CA VAL A 467 -0.19 12.79 -26.08
C VAL A 467 0.86 13.39 -25.14
N PHE A 468 1.94 12.65 -24.88
CA PHE A 468 3.12 13.14 -24.18
C PHE A 468 4.17 13.66 -25.18
N LYS A 469 5.25 14.29 -24.68
CA LYS A 469 6.24 15.01 -25.50
C LYS A 469 6.90 14.17 -26.60
N ASP A 470 6.91 12.86 -26.47
CA ASP A 470 7.52 11.90 -27.39
C ASP A 470 6.50 11.25 -28.36
N GLY A 471 5.24 11.68 -28.34
CA GLY A 471 4.19 11.12 -29.19
C GLY A 471 3.45 9.92 -28.59
N THR A 472 3.84 9.45 -27.41
CA THR A 472 3.20 8.31 -26.72
C THR A 472 2.03 8.74 -25.83
N THR A 473 1.04 7.86 -25.65
CA THR A 473 0.00 7.99 -24.62
C THR A 473 0.44 7.22 -23.39
N ARG A 474 0.47 7.85 -22.22
CA ARG A 474 1.04 7.27 -21.00
C ARG A 474 0.03 7.21 -19.86
N PHE A 475 0.10 6.15 -19.07
CA PHE A 475 -0.65 5.96 -17.83
C PHE A 475 0.34 5.71 -16.69
N ASP A 476 0.28 6.51 -15.64
CA ASP A 476 1.12 6.33 -14.46
C ASP A 476 0.33 5.54 -13.41
N ALA A 477 0.84 4.34 -13.08
CA ALA A 477 0.32 3.47 -12.02
C ALA A 477 1.38 3.23 -10.94
N THR A 478 0.96 3.09 -9.69
CA THR A 478 1.82 2.52 -8.64
C THR A 478 1.93 1.01 -8.87
N ASN A 479 3.15 0.54 -9.10
CA ASN A 479 3.42 -0.88 -9.26
C ASN A 479 3.63 -1.52 -7.89
N ALA A 480 3.00 -2.67 -7.67
CA ALA A 480 3.20 -3.52 -6.49
C ALA A 480 3.50 -4.96 -6.96
N PRO A 481 4.33 -5.72 -6.24
CA PRO A 481 4.72 -7.06 -6.67
C PRO A 481 3.60 -8.07 -6.42
N LEU A 482 3.53 -9.09 -7.28
CA LEU A 482 2.64 -10.23 -7.13
C LEU A 482 3.30 -11.46 -7.75
N SER A 483 3.55 -12.47 -6.92
CA SER A 483 4.17 -13.74 -7.33
C SER A 483 3.14 -14.83 -7.62
N HIS A 484 2.03 -14.83 -6.89
CA HIS A 484 0.95 -15.81 -7.03
C HIS A 484 -0.41 -15.12 -6.92
N PHE A 485 -1.37 -15.56 -7.72
CA PHE A 485 -2.74 -15.06 -7.71
C PHE A 485 -3.74 -16.21 -7.86
N LYS A 486 -4.97 -15.98 -7.38
CA LYS A 486 -6.11 -16.85 -7.66
C LYS A 486 -6.88 -16.26 -8.85
N PRO A 487 -7.38 -17.06 -9.81
CA PRO A 487 -8.12 -16.54 -10.96
C PRO A 487 -9.30 -15.63 -10.60
N SER A 488 -9.98 -15.92 -9.49
CA SER A 488 -11.08 -15.10 -8.97
C SER A 488 -10.68 -13.65 -8.64
N GLU A 489 -9.43 -13.40 -8.26
CA GLU A 489 -8.94 -12.07 -7.85
C GLU A 489 -8.74 -11.14 -9.05
N ILE A 490 -8.42 -11.71 -10.21
CA ILE A 490 -8.26 -10.98 -11.47
C ILE A 490 -9.49 -11.12 -12.38
N ARG A 491 -10.58 -11.72 -11.88
CA ARG A 491 -11.82 -12.01 -12.62
C ARG A 491 -11.56 -12.74 -13.94
N ALA A 492 -10.62 -13.69 -13.93
CA ALA A 492 -10.31 -14.53 -15.08
C ALA A 492 -10.96 -15.91 -14.97
N ALA A 493 -11.58 -16.37 -16.06
CA ALA A 493 -12.08 -17.74 -16.18
C ALA A 493 -10.90 -18.74 -16.20
N VAL A 494 -11.08 -19.91 -15.58
CA VAL A 494 -10.03 -20.94 -15.43
C VAL A 494 -9.55 -21.45 -16.79
N GLU A 495 -10.47 -21.68 -17.73
CA GLU A 495 -10.18 -22.16 -19.09
C GLU A 495 -9.23 -21.23 -19.86
N ARG A 496 -9.31 -19.91 -19.61
CA ARG A 496 -8.49 -18.91 -20.30
C ARG A 496 -7.01 -18.95 -19.89
N ASN A 497 -6.69 -19.54 -18.74
CA ASN A 497 -5.32 -19.69 -18.23
C ASN A 497 -4.65 -21.02 -18.64
N MET A 498 -5.40 -21.98 -19.18
CA MET A 498 -4.83 -23.23 -19.70
C MET A 498 -4.33 -23.12 -21.15
N ASN A 499 -4.77 -22.10 -21.89
CA ASN A 499 -4.42 -21.88 -23.30
C ASN A 499 -3.23 -20.92 -23.50
N ARG A 500 -2.25 -20.94 -22.60
CA ARG A 500 -1.03 -20.12 -22.72
C ARG A 500 0.24 -20.93 -22.59
#